data_AF-A0A7K2SAH3-F1
#
_entry.id   AF-A0A7K2SAH3-F1
#
_cell.length_a   1.000
_cell.length_b   1.000
_cell.length_c   1.000
_cell.angle_alpha   90.00
_cell.angle_beta   90.00
_cell.angle_gamma   90.00
#
_symmetry.space_group_name_H-M   'P 1'
#
loop_
_entity.id
_entity.type
_entity.pdbx_description
1 polymer ?
#
loop_
_entity_poly.entity_id
_entity_poly.type
_entity_poly.pdbx_seq_one_letter_code
_entity_poly.pdbx_strand_id
1 'polypeptide(L)'
;MTPLSRSSSTRGRNHAGPERREPHCEATKKVTGGPTPVRRRKTGSKHHLICDGRGTPLKVMTTAANVNDVTRTLALVDGIPPVAGRTGRPHRRPESLLGNGGNDSNRDALRKRGILPAISRTGRPNIHGMGKLRYVVDRTSLYYTTSSALTSAGNAAPNSTTPSSPSPAA
;
A
#
# COMPACT_ATOMS: atom_id res chain seq x y z
N MET A 1 -30.06 -49.70 80.23
CA MET A 1 -31.37 -49.13 80.61
C MET A 1 -31.43 -47.68 80.12
N THR A 2 -32.61 -47.27 79.68
CA THR A 2 -33.15 -46.12 78.88
C THR A 2 -32.81 -44.66 79.34
N PRO A 3 -33.22 -43.56 78.65
CA PRO A 3 -32.32 -42.55 78.03
C PRO A 3 -32.67 -41.04 78.34
N LEU A 4 -32.33 -40.13 77.40
CA LEU A 4 -32.59 -38.66 77.22
C LEU A 4 -31.49 -37.72 77.77
N SER A 5 -30.99 -36.72 77.02
CA SER A 5 -31.74 -35.65 76.35
C SER A 5 -31.01 -35.02 75.14
N ARG A 6 -31.81 -34.43 74.24
CA ARG A 6 -31.43 -33.64 73.05
C ARG A 6 -30.77 -32.32 73.42
N SER A 7 -29.84 -31.85 72.60
CA SER A 7 -29.86 -30.46 72.16
C SER A 7 -29.36 -30.33 70.72
N SER A 8 -30.17 -29.62 69.94
CA SER A 8 -30.00 -29.26 68.55
C SER A 8 -29.09 -28.04 68.44
N SER A 9 -28.06 -28.11 67.59
CA SER A 9 -27.51 -26.91 66.95
C SER A 9 -26.98 -27.26 65.56
N THR A 10 -27.54 -26.55 64.59
CA THR A 10 -27.45 -26.75 63.16
C THR A 10 -26.10 -26.33 62.61
N ARG A 11 -25.43 -27.23 61.88
CA ARG A 11 -24.32 -26.89 60.97
C ARG A 11 -24.79 -25.90 59.92
N GLY A 12 -24.21 -24.70 59.94
CA GLY A 12 -24.31 -23.74 58.83
C GLY A 12 -23.74 -24.35 57.56
N ARG A 13 -24.60 -24.59 56.58
CA ARG A 13 -24.22 -24.93 55.20
C ARG A 13 -23.91 -23.62 54.48
N ASN A 14 -22.66 -23.43 54.08
CA ASN A 14 -22.27 -22.40 53.13
C ASN A 14 -22.94 -22.70 51.78
N HIS A 15 -23.90 -21.87 51.38
CA HIS A 15 -24.45 -21.88 50.02
C HIS A 15 -23.54 -21.08 49.11
N ALA A 16 -22.72 -21.80 48.33
CA ALA A 16 -22.04 -21.25 47.16
C ALA A 16 -23.10 -20.99 46.07
N GLY A 17 -23.47 -19.71 45.89
CA GLY A 17 -24.33 -19.27 44.80
C GLY A 17 -23.61 -19.33 43.44
N PRO A 18 -24.32 -19.55 42.34
CA PRO A 18 -23.71 -19.71 41.03
C PRO A 18 -23.22 -18.37 40.46
N GLU A 19 -22.00 -18.45 39.94
CA GLU A 19 -21.25 -17.53 39.08
C GLU A 19 -22.15 -16.81 38.06
N ARG A 20 -22.48 -15.52 38.29
CA ARG A 20 -23.11 -14.66 37.27
C ARG A 20 -22.04 -14.24 36.25
N ARG A 21 -21.92 -15.05 35.20
CA ARG A 21 -21.32 -14.65 33.93
C ARG A 21 -22.31 -13.78 33.17
N GLU A 22 -22.04 -12.49 33.10
CA GLU A 22 -22.52 -11.64 32.00
C GLU A 22 -21.88 -12.17 30.72
N PRO A 23 -22.66 -12.54 29.69
CA PRO A 23 -22.92 -11.55 28.65
C PRO A 23 -24.26 -11.75 27.91
N HIS A 24 -24.95 -10.66 27.60
CA HIS A 24 -25.70 -10.63 26.35
C HIS A 24 -25.57 -9.26 25.69
N CYS A 25 -24.65 -9.17 24.73
CA CYS A 25 -24.73 -8.13 23.72
C CYS A 25 -26.00 -8.36 22.91
N GLU A 26 -26.95 -7.46 23.08
CA GLU A 26 -28.19 -7.37 22.32
C GLU A 26 -27.86 -7.37 20.82
N ALA A 27 -28.20 -8.46 20.15
CA ALA A 27 -28.02 -8.60 18.72
C ALA A 27 -29.00 -7.66 18.00
N THR A 28 -28.57 -6.44 17.72
CA THR A 28 -29.23 -5.62 16.70
C THR A 28 -29.20 -6.43 15.40
N LYS A 29 -30.39 -6.81 14.91
CA LYS A 29 -30.56 -7.50 13.63
C LYS A 29 -29.85 -6.68 12.56
N LYS A 30 -28.64 -7.10 12.17
CA LYS A 30 -28.01 -6.63 10.94
C LYS A 30 -28.94 -7.07 9.82
N VAL A 31 -29.60 -6.10 9.20
CA VAL A 31 -30.07 -6.22 7.82
C VAL A 31 -28.93 -6.86 7.05
N THR A 32 -29.18 -8.05 6.48
CA THR A 32 -28.22 -8.69 5.58
C THR A 32 -28.19 -7.85 4.32
N GLY A 33 -27.45 -6.75 4.37
CA GLY A 33 -26.89 -6.15 3.19
C GLY A 33 -26.02 -7.24 2.59
N GLY A 34 -26.45 -7.83 1.48
CA GLY A 34 -25.58 -8.61 0.61
C GLY A 34 -24.27 -7.83 0.41
N PRO A 35 -23.13 -8.53 0.16
CA PRO A 35 -21.82 -7.90 0.12
C PRO A 35 -21.93 -6.59 -0.63
N THR A 36 -21.66 -5.48 0.06
CA THR A 36 -21.66 -4.16 -0.55
C THR A 36 -20.78 -4.27 -1.81
N PRO A 37 -21.19 -3.67 -2.94
CA PRO A 37 -20.40 -3.73 -4.15
C PRO A 37 -19.16 -2.86 -3.95
N VAL A 38 -18.18 -3.38 -3.22
CA VAL A 38 -16.80 -2.96 -3.38
C VAL A 38 -16.53 -3.23 -4.84
N ARG A 39 -16.46 -2.17 -5.64
CA ARG A 39 -16.15 -2.23 -7.07
C ARG A 39 -14.71 -2.72 -7.21
N ARG A 40 -14.50 -4.02 -7.01
CA ARG A 40 -13.21 -4.72 -6.83
C ARG A 40 -12.41 -4.85 -8.14
N ARG A 41 -12.73 -4.05 -9.15
CA ARG A 41 -12.15 -4.05 -10.50
C ARG A 41 -12.30 -2.69 -11.19
N LYS A 42 -11.88 -1.60 -10.54
CA LYS A 42 -11.55 -0.40 -11.32
C LYS A 42 -10.14 -0.65 -11.88
N THR A 43 -10.04 -0.88 -13.18
CA THR A 43 -8.76 -1.00 -13.89
C THR A 43 -8.09 0.36 -13.87
N GLY A 44 -7.36 0.64 -12.79
CA GLY A 44 -6.46 1.78 -12.70
C GLY A 44 -5.05 1.34 -13.02
N SER A 45 -4.25 2.27 -13.54
CA SER A 45 -2.80 2.16 -13.58
C SER A 45 -2.18 3.11 -12.56
N LYS A 46 -0.93 2.84 -12.19
CA LYS A 46 -0.10 3.77 -11.42
C LYS A 46 1.34 3.75 -11.89
N HIS A 47 2.02 4.86 -11.68
CA HIS A 47 3.43 5.03 -11.98
C HIS A 47 4.27 4.80 -10.73
N HIS A 48 5.21 3.87 -10.83
CA HIS A 48 6.33 3.75 -9.89
C HIS A 48 7.49 4.54 -10.49
N LEU A 49 8.12 5.41 -9.72
CA LEU A 49 9.21 6.24 -10.25
C LEU A 49 10.31 6.44 -9.22
N ILE A 50 11.51 6.67 -9.73
CA ILE A 50 12.69 7.09 -8.97
C ILE A 50 13.26 8.33 -9.64
N CYS A 51 13.59 9.34 -8.84
CA CYS A 51 14.12 10.62 -9.29
C CYS A 51 15.44 10.93 -8.61
N ASP A 52 16.20 11.85 -9.21
CA ASP A 52 17.31 12.51 -8.54
C ASP A 52 16.81 13.54 -7.49
N GLY A 53 17.75 14.16 -6.77
CA GLY A 53 17.44 15.18 -5.75
C GLY A 53 16.83 16.48 -6.30
N ARG A 54 16.81 16.68 -7.63
CA ARG A 54 16.23 17.85 -8.30
C ARG A 54 14.84 17.57 -8.88
N GLY A 55 14.40 16.31 -8.84
CA GLY A 55 13.11 15.88 -9.37
C GLY A 55 13.16 15.39 -10.81
N THR A 56 14.35 15.20 -11.39
CA THR A 56 14.54 14.55 -12.68
C THR A 56 14.32 13.04 -12.52
N PRO A 57 13.32 12.46 -13.19
CA PRO A 57 13.05 11.03 -13.13
C PRO A 57 14.16 10.25 -13.83
N LEU A 58 14.70 9.25 -13.15
CA LEU A 58 15.74 8.36 -13.66
C LEU A 58 15.15 7.07 -14.24
N LYS A 59 14.04 6.59 -13.65
CA LYS A 59 13.28 5.44 -14.15
C LYS A 59 11.80 5.58 -13.75
N VAL A 60 10.91 5.23 -14.67
CA VAL A 60 9.46 5.17 -14.46
C VAL A 60 8.95 3.80 -14.92
N MET A 61 8.02 3.21 -14.18
CA MET A 61 7.35 1.95 -14.51
C MET A 61 5.84 2.10 -14.28
N THR A 62 5.05 1.88 -15.33
CA THR A 62 3.59 1.83 -15.23
C THR A 62 3.14 0.41 -14.91
N THR A 63 2.27 0.26 -13.90
CA THR A 63 1.69 -1.03 -13.54
C THR A 63 0.21 -0.90 -13.21
N ALA A 64 -0.51 -2.01 -13.04
CA ALA A 64 -1.86 -1.96 -12.50
C ALA A 64 -1.88 -1.34 -11.09
N ALA A 65 -2.94 -0.61 -10.75
CA ALA A 65 -3.08 0.12 -9.50
C ALA A 65 -2.89 -0.75 -8.24
N ASN A 66 -3.25 -2.03 -8.32
CA ASN A 66 -3.19 -2.99 -7.21
C ASN A 66 -1.81 -3.66 -7.03
N VAL A 67 -0.82 -3.32 -7.85
CA VAL A 67 0.55 -3.86 -7.71
C VAL A 67 1.24 -3.24 -6.50
N ASN A 68 1.84 -4.03 -5.62
CA ASN A 68 2.51 -3.54 -4.42
C ASN A 68 3.81 -2.77 -4.77
N ASP A 69 3.94 -1.53 -4.31
CA ASP A 69 5.10 -0.65 -4.56
C ASP A 69 6.41 -1.21 -3.98
N VAL A 70 6.33 -1.91 -2.85
CA VAL A 70 7.50 -2.52 -2.19
C VAL A 70 8.22 -3.48 -3.14
N THR A 71 7.46 -4.20 -3.97
CA THR A 71 8.02 -5.18 -4.93
C THR A 71 8.69 -4.53 -6.14
N ARG A 72 8.41 -3.24 -6.41
CA ARG A 72 8.95 -2.51 -7.58
C ARG A 72 10.18 -1.67 -7.26
N THR A 73 10.44 -1.41 -5.98
CA THR A 73 11.57 -0.59 -5.53
C THR A 73 12.91 -1.08 -6.07
N LEU A 74 13.21 -2.37 -5.97
CA LEU A 74 14.50 -2.90 -6.44
C LEU A 74 14.61 -2.86 -7.98
N ALA A 75 13.50 -3.13 -8.68
CA ALA A 75 13.47 -3.04 -10.14
C ALA A 75 13.71 -1.59 -10.63
N LEU A 76 13.21 -0.58 -9.91
CA LEU A 76 13.51 0.82 -10.20
C LEU A 76 15.00 1.13 -10.01
N VAL A 77 15.58 0.68 -8.89
CA VAL A 77 17.00 0.92 -8.56
C VAL A 77 17.92 0.24 -9.57
N ASP A 78 17.64 -1.01 -9.92
CA ASP A 78 18.46 -1.78 -10.88
C ASP A 78 18.32 -1.24 -12.32
N GLY A 79 17.23 -0.54 -12.60
CA GLY A 79 16.96 0.10 -13.89
C GLY A 79 17.48 1.53 -14.04
N ILE A 80 18.21 2.07 -13.05
CA ILE A 80 18.79 3.43 -13.14
C ILE A 80 19.86 3.44 -14.25
N PRO A 81 19.74 4.30 -15.27
CA PRO A 81 20.78 4.44 -16.27
C PRO A 81 22.05 5.05 -15.66
N PRO A 82 23.24 4.83 -16.24
CA PRO A 82 24.43 5.56 -15.84
C PRO A 82 24.19 7.08 -15.93
N VAL A 83 24.31 7.78 -14.80
CA VAL A 83 24.09 9.22 -14.76
C VAL A 83 25.43 9.92 -14.99
N ALA A 84 25.53 10.63 -16.11
CA ALA A 84 26.66 11.52 -16.41
C ALA A 84 26.41 12.90 -15.79
N GLY A 85 27.45 13.57 -15.29
CA GLY A 85 27.29 14.92 -14.71
C GLY A 85 28.44 15.43 -13.84
N ARG A 86 29.37 14.56 -13.43
CA ARG A 86 30.65 14.94 -12.80
C ARG A 86 31.80 14.37 -13.61
N THR A 87 32.92 15.09 -13.69
CA THR A 87 34.15 14.61 -14.34
C THR A 87 34.59 13.29 -13.72
N GLY A 88 34.61 12.22 -14.51
CA GLY A 88 34.93 10.87 -14.04
C GLY A 88 34.00 9.79 -14.60
N ARG A 89 34.10 8.57 -14.06
CA ARG A 89 33.26 7.42 -14.46
C ARG A 89 31.79 7.71 -14.11
N PRO A 90 30.84 7.55 -15.05
CA PRO A 90 29.42 7.75 -14.77
C PRO A 90 28.97 6.92 -13.56
N HIS A 91 28.32 7.58 -12.59
CA HIS A 91 27.79 6.90 -11.42
C HIS A 91 26.59 6.06 -11.85
N ARG A 92 26.68 4.74 -11.66
CA ARG A 92 25.59 3.80 -11.97
C ARG A 92 24.62 3.61 -10.81
N ARG A 93 24.99 4.03 -9.59
CA ARG A 93 24.18 3.83 -8.38
C ARG A 93 24.17 5.09 -7.51
N PRO A 94 23.02 5.41 -6.90
CA PRO A 94 22.93 6.52 -5.95
C PRO A 94 23.62 6.17 -4.63
N GLU A 95 24.20 7.16 -3.96
CA GLU A 95 24.80 6.99 -2.63
C GLU A 95 23.75 6.65 -1.56
N SER A 96 22.57 7.23 -1.69
CA SER A 96 21.44 6.99 -0.78
C SER A 96 20.12 6.93 -1.53
N LEU A 97 19.16 6.19 -0.98
CA LEU A 97 17.80 6.11 -1.49
C LEU A 97 16.81 6.53 -0.42
N LEU A 98 16.09 7.61 -0.69
CA LEU A 98 14.87 7.96 0.05
C LEU A 98 13.75 7.02 -0.39
N GLY A 99 13.08 6.39 0.57
CA GLY A 99 11.93 5.54 0.27
C GLY A 99 10.83 5.64 1.32
N ASN A 100 9.63 5.20 0.95
CA ASN A 100 8.52 5.13 1.87
C ASN A 100 8.76 4.08 2.98
N GLY A 101 8.13 4.24 4.14
CA GLY A 101 8.27 3.31 5.27
C GLY A 101 7.91 1.85 4.93
N GLY A 102 7.02 1.63 3.96
CA GLY A 102 6.71 0.27 3.47
C GLY A 102 7.90 -0.46 2.84
N ASN A 103 8.96 0.27 2.46
CA ASN A 103 10.17 -0.28 1.85
C ASN A 103 11.22 -0.74 2.89
N ASP A 104 10.89 -0.80 4.17
CA ASP A 104 11.82 -1.22 5.23
C ASP A 104 12.42 -2.62 4.96
N SER A 105 11.64 -3.52 4.35
CA SER A 105 12.07 -4.85 3.92
C SER A 105 13.14 -4.85 2.82
N ASN A 106 13.30 -3.76 2.08
CA ASN A 106 14.27 -3.66 0.99
C ASN A 106 15.66 -3.16 1.44
N ARG A 107 15.84 -2.80 2.72
CA ARG A 107 17.12 -2.22 3.21
C ARG A 107 18.34 -3.07 2.94
N ASP A 108 18.26 -4.36 3.21
CA ASP A 108 19.43 -5.25 3.07
C ASP A 108 19.81 -5.40 1.59
N ALA A 109 18.81 -5.47 0.71
CA ALA A 109 19.02 -5.49 -0.72
C ALA A 109 19.65 -4.17 -1.24
N LEU A 110 19.29 -3.03 -0.65
CA LEU A 110 19.90 -1.72 -0.97
C LEU A 110 21.35 -1.65 -0.48
N ARG A 111 21.63 -2.12 0.74
CA ARG A 111 22.99 -2.18 1.30
C ARG A 111 23.91 -3.09 0.49
N LYS A 112 23.43 -4.25 0.03
CA LYS A 112 24.16 -5.14 -0.89
C LYS A 112 24.54 -4.45 -2.21
N ARG A 113 23.78 -3.42 -2.62
CA ARG A 113 24.07 -2.61 -3.81
C ARG A 113 25.01 -1.43 -3.52
N GLY A 114 25.42 -1.22 -2.27
CA GLY A 114 26.20 -0.06 -1.83
C GLY A 114 25.37 1.22 -1.66
N ILE A 115 24.04 1.08 -1.49
CA ILE A 115 23.12 2.21 -1.40
C ILE A 115 22.65 2.36 0.05
N LEU A 116 22.79 3.56 0.61
CA LEU A 116 22.33 3.87 1.97
C LEU A 116 20.80 4.03 2.00
N PRO A 117 20.05 3.19 2.74
CA PRO A 117 18.59 3.29 2.79
C PRO A 117 18.11 4.36 3.77
N ALA A 118 17.71 5.52 3.25
CA ALA A 118 16.98 6.57 3.97
C ALA A 118 15.47 6.28 3.97
N ILE A 119 15.10 5.19 4.64
CA ILE A 119 13.72 4.68 4.76
C ILE A 119 13.32 4.71 6.24
N SER A 120 12.06 4.94 6.58
CA SER A 120 11.60 4.79 7.97
C SER A 120 11.42 3.33 8.35
N ARG A 121 11.74 2.97 9.59
CA ARG A 121 11.59 1.59 10.07
C ARG A 121 10.15 1.32 10.49
N THR A 122 9.63 0.14 10.18
CA THR A 122 8.32 -0.29 10.65
C THR A 122 8.31 -0.32 12.19
N GLY A 123 7.29 0.25 12.81
CA GLY A 123 7.17 0.33 14.27
C GLY A 123 8.10 1.32 14.97
N ARG A 124 8.81 2.19 14.23
CA ARG A 124 9.63 3.26 14.80
C ARG A 124 9.16 4.64 14.36
N PRO A 125 9.53 5.71 15.10
CA PRO A 125 9.30 7.08 14.66
C PRO A 125 9.88 7.32 13.25
N ASN A 126 9.18 8.16 12.51
CA ASN A 126 9.55 8.54 11.14
C ASN A 126 10.88 9.32 11.15
N ILE A 127 11.65 9.25 10.04
CA ILE A 127 12.86 10.09 9.93
C ILE A 127 12.43 11.58 9.91
N HIS A 128 13.08 12.38 10.75
CA HIS A 128 12.85 13.83 10.83
C HIS A 128 13.07 14.51 9.46
N GLY A 129 12.22 15.46 9.11
CA GLY A 129 12.36 16.22 7.87
C GLY A 129 11.99 15.48 6.57
N MET A 130 11.49 14.24 6.67
CA MET A 130 11.08 13.45 5.50
C MET A 130 10.09 14.13 4.57
N GLY A 131 9.16 14.95 5.10
CA GLY A 131 8.17 15.64 4.28
C GLY A 131 8.80 16.56 3.24
N LYS A 132 9.89 17.26 3.59
CA LYS A 132 10.61 18.16 2.67
C LYS A 132 11.28 17.38 1.54
N LEU A 133 11.86 16.22 1.84
CA LEU A 133 12.51 15.37 0.86
C LEU A 133 11.50 14.66 -0.06
N ARG A 134 10.34 14.26 0.48
CA ARG A 134 9.26 13.63 -0.28
C ARG A 134 8.61 14.58 -1.28
N TYR A 135 8.54 15.87 -0.97
CA TYR A 135 7.91 16.86 -1.83
C TYR A 135 8.45 16.89 -3.26
N VAL A 136 9.75 16.66 -3.45
CA VAL A 136 10.37 16.55 -4.79
C VAL A 136 9.79 15.37 -5.56
N VAL A 137 9.70 14.21 -4.92
CA VAL A 137 9.15 12.98 -5.52
C VAL A 137 7.65 13.14 -5.83
N ASP A 138 6.90 13.68 -4.87
CA ASP A 138 5.46 13.87 -5.01
C ASP A 138 5.13 14.84 -6.16
N ARG A 139 5.92 15.92 -6.32
CA ARG A 139 5.80 16.86 -7.44
C ARG A 139 6.09 16.17 -8.78
N THR A 140 7.16 15.40 -8.89
CA THR A 140 7.47 14.67 -10.13
C THR A 140 6.40 13.61 -10.45
N SER A 141 5.89 12.92 -9.44
CA SER A 141 4.81 11.94 -9.59
C SER A 141 3.53 12.55 -10.14
N LEU A 142 3.16 13.73 -9.62
CA LEU A 142 2.00 14.48 -10.10
C LEU A 142 2.19 14.91 -11.56
N TYR A 143 3.38 15.42 -11.92
CA TYR A 143 3.69 15.80 -13.29
C TYR A 143 3.51 14.63 -14.26
N TYR A 144 4.11 13.47 -13.98
CA TYR A 144 4.01 12.28 -14.84
C TYR A 144 2.58 11.76 -14.98
N THR A 145 1.83 11.75 -13.87
CA THR A 145 0.44 11.29 -13.88
C THR A 145 -0.42 12.20 -14.75
N THR A 146 -0.33 13.52 -14.58
CA THR A 146 -1.11 14.49 -15.35
C THR A 146 -0.68 14.56 -16.83
N SER A 147 0.62 14.54 -17.12
CA SER A 147 1.13 14.55 -18.49
C SER A 147 0.78 13.28 -19.27
N SER A 148 0.84 12.10 -18.62
CA SER A 148 0.44 10.85 -19.28
C SER A 148 -1.05 10.78 -19.60
N ALA A 149 -1.91 11.42 -18.79
CA ALA A 149 -3.33 11.56 -19.08
C ALA A 149 -3.56 12.40 -20.36
N LEU A 150 -2.81 13.51 -20.53
CA LEU A 150 -2.88 14.35 -21.73
C LEU A 150 -2.39 13.61 -22.98
N THR A 151 -1.33 12.80 -22.89
CA THR A 151 -0.84 11.99 -24.02
C THR A 151 -1.83 10.88 -24.43
N SER A 152 -2.52 10.25 -23.47
CA SER A 152 -3.52 9.21 -23.78
C SER A 152 -4.79 9.75 -24.47
N ALA A 153 -5.10 11.04 -24.31
CA ALA A 153 -6.22 11.69 -24.99
C ALA A 153 -5.94 12.00 -26.48
N GLY A 154 -4.67 12.05 -26.90
CA GLY A 154 -4.27 12.36 -28.27
C GLY A 154 -4.16 11.15 -29.22
N ASN A 155 -4.19 9.92 -28.70
CA ASN A 155 -3.99 8.69 -29.49
C ASN A 155 -5.29 7.88 -29.71
N ALA A 156 -6.46 8.47 -29.45
CA ALA A 156 -7.71 7.90 -29.95
C ALA A 156 -7.73 8.06 -31.48
N ALA A 157 -7.33 7.00 -32.20
CA ALA A 157 -7.49 6.93 -33.63
C ALA A 157 -8.96 7.23 -33.98
N PRO A 158 -9.26 8.10 -34.98
CA PRO A 158 -10.60 8.18 -35.50
C PRO A 158 -10.92 6.81 -36.08
N ASN A 159 -11.88 6.14 -35.46
CA ASN A 159 -12.55 4.97 -35.96
C ASN A 159 -12.93 5.22 -37.43
N SER A 160 -12.19 4.61 -38.34
CA SER A 160 -12.45 4.64 -39.77
C SER A 160 -13.68 3.78 -40.05
N THR A 161 -14.87 4.35 -39.89
CA THR A 161 -16.08 3.81 -40.47
C THR A 161 -16.06 4.20 -41.95
N THR A 162 -15.48 3.35 -42.80
CA THR A 162 -15.78 3.39 -44.24
C THR A 162 -17.26 3.04 -44.43
N PRO A 163 -18.10 3.94 -44.97
CA PRO A 163 -19.46 3.56 -45.32
C PRO A 163 -19.40 2.62 -46.54
N SER A 164 -19.93 1.40 -46.38
CA SER A 164 -20.12 0.47 -47.47
C SER A 164 -21.10 1.06 -48.50
N SER A 165 -20.68 1.15 -49.76
CA SER A 165 -21.50 1.54 -50.89
C SER A 165 -22.67 0.56 -51.08
N PRO A 166 -23.90 1.01 -51.39
CA PRO A 166 -24.98 0.09 -51.72
C PRO A 166 -24.75 -0.55 -53.09
N SER A 167 -24.97 -1.86 -53.17
CA SER A 167 -24.92 -2.65 -54.41
C SER A 167 -26.06 -2.23 -55.36
N PRO A 168 -25.85 -2.21 -56.69
CA PRO A 168 -26.91 -1.86 -57.62
C PRO A 168 -27.93 -3.00 -57.71
N ALA A 169 -29.22 -2.68 -57.51
CA ALA A 169 -30.31 -3.59 -57.80
C ALA A 169 -30.45 -3.76 -59.32
N ALA A 170 -30.63 -5.02 -59.75
CA ALA A 170 -30.97 -5.40 -61.12
C ALA A 170 -32.47 -5.22 -61.40
#